data_AF-A0AAV1JFQ4-F1
#
_entry.id   AF-A0AAV1JFQ4-F1
#
_cell.length_a   1.000
_cell.length_b   1.000
_cell.length_c   1.000
_cell.angle_alpha   90.00
_cell.angle_beta   90.00
_cell.angle_gamma   90.00
#
_symmetry.space_group_name_H-M   'P 1'
#
loop_
_entity.id
_entity.type
_entity.pdbx_description
1 polymer ?
#
loop_
_entity_poly.entity_id
_entity_poly.type
_entity_poly.pdbx_seq_one_letter_code
_entity_poly.pdbx_strand_id
1 'polypeptide(L)'
;MGRKIPAKKHRGVKDPLVQHARRMQGLKDKINAPPTDPDEQPVPRSLSRLFAFQNKDKVVKKKKKKHIPTNLETIQKGVGDNPISRLRKLPGESGRGFSLRINSAIRALHDPIDQDDYPQDLDQEDAKGERMVDQRERRKRKQKGKQVNDEPKLTRTQKLALKKKAKKEKAAEEEEIKEVVYEHVGFGDITHAPPNLTVRPKMRGQDPTAMGAPRPGRKDLLLSSMLSGNKKDSQANAADLARRERARLDVVAAYRELKKQKRMEIKTKKK
;
A
#
# COMPACT_ATOMS: atom_id res chain seq x y z
N MET A 1 -4.77 -37.30 36.04
CA MET A 1 -3.37 -37.16 35.58
C MET A 1 -3.34 -36.46 34.23
N GLY A 2 -2.79 -35.25 34.14
CA GLY A 2 -2.79 -34.46 32.90
C GLY A 2 -1.83 -35.01 31.84
N ARG A 3 -2.31 -35.17 30.60
CA ARG A 3 -1.49 -35.60 29.47
C ARG A 3 -0.51 -34.49 29.06
N LYS A 4 0.79 -34.77 29.07
CA LYS A 4 1.84 -33.83 28.62
C LYS A 4 1.71 -33.59 27.11
N ILE A 5 1.54 -32.32 26.71
CA ILE A 5 1.54 -31.91 25.30
C ILE A 5 3.01 -31.89 24.80
N PRO A 6 3.35 -32.61 23.72
CA PRO A 6 4.70 -32.61 23.20
C PRO A 6 5.09 -31.22 22.67
N ALA A 7 6.26 -30.72 23.07
CA ALA A 7 6.77 -29.43 22.64
C ALA A 7 7.06 -29.39 21.13
N LYS A 8 6.78 -28.24 20.51
CA LYS A 8 7.06 -27.99 19.09
C LYS A 8 8.57 -27.98 18.86
N LYS A 9 9.07 -28.96 18.10
CA LYS A 9 10.49 -29.00 17.72
C LYS A 9 10.79 -27.83 16.75
N HIS A 10 11.72 -26.96 17.14
CA HIS A 10 12.27 -25.95 16.24
C HIS A 10 13.12 -26.67 15.18
N ARG A 11 12.59 -26.74 13.95
CA ARG A 11 13.40 -27.19 12.81
C ARG A 11 14.46 -26.11 12.58
N GLY A 12 15.73 -26.49 12.66
CA GLY A 12 16.85 -25.61 12.32
C GLY A 12 16.76 -25.11 10.88
N VAL A 13 17.76 -24.31 10.50
CA VAL A 13 17.91 -23.84 9.12
C VAL A 13 17.99 -25.06 8.20
N LYS A 14 17.04 -25.18 7.27
CA LYS A 14 16.86 -26.37 6.44
C LYS A 14 18.10 -26.68 5.59
N ASP A 15 18.75 -25.65 5.04
CA ASP A 15 20.03 -25.72 4.33
C ASP A 15 20.85 -24.43 4.57
N PRO A 16 22.01 -24.48 5.27
CA PRO A 16 22.78 -23.29 5.65
C PRO A 16 23.39 -22.58 4.43
N LEU A 17 23.85 -23.34 3.43
CA LEU A 17 24.43 -22.79 2.20
C LEU A 17 23.40 -22.01 1.38
N VAL A 18 22.17 -22.53 1.28
CA VAL A 18 21.08 -21.86 0.56
C VAL A 18 20.66 -20.58 1.28
N GLN A 19 20.60 -20.61 2.62
CA GLN A 19 20.30 -19.42 3.40
C GLN A 19 21.40 -18.36 3.26
N HIS A 20 22.68 -18.77 3.26
CA HIS A 20 23.81 -17.88 3.03
C HIS A 20 23.78 -17.27 1.62
N ALA A 21 23.56 -18.08 0.58
CA ALA A 21 23.44 -17.61 -0.80
C ALA A 21 22.29 -16.59 -0.95
N ARG A 22 21.13 -16.87 -0.35
CA ARG A 22 19.99 -15.95 -0.35
C ARG A 22 20.30 -14.65 0.38
N ARG A 23 21.03 -14.71 1.50
CA ARG A 23 21.48 -13.53 2.26
C ARG A 23 22.44 -12.69 1.41
N MET A 24 23.44 -13.30 0.78
CA MET A 24 24.39 -12.62 -0.09
C MET A 24 23.72 -11.99 -1.31
N GLN A 25 22.77 -12.68 -1.93
CA GLN A 25 22.00 -12.14 -3.07
C GLN A 25 21.17 -10.92 -2.66
N GLY A 26 20.57 -10.93 -1.46
CA GLY A 26 19.82 -9.77 -0.94
C GLY A 26 20.69 -8.59 -0.51
N LEU A 27 21.97 -8.82 -0.22
CA LEU A 27 22.96 -7.80 0.13
C LEU A 27 23.64 -7.19 -1.10
N LYS A 28 23.80 -7.95 -2.18
CA LYS A 28 24.46 -7.54 -3.43
C LYS A 28 23.96 -6.18 -3.96
N ASP A 29 22.67 -5.91 -3.80
CA ASP A 29 22.03 -4.70 -4.33
C ASP A 29 21.87 -3.56 -3.32
N LYS A 30 22.26 -3.79 -2.05
CA LYS A 30 22.02 -2.86 -0.93
C LYS A 30 23.28 -2.20 -0.40
N ILE A 31 24.45 -2.71 -0.82
CA ILE A 31 25.73 -2.14 -0.47
C ILE A 31 26.02 -1.05 -1.50
N ASN A 32 26.48 0.11 -1.05
CA ASN A 32 26.95 1.18 -1.93
C ASN A 32 28.34 0.82 -2.49
N ALA A 33 28.42 -0.31 -3.17
CA ALA A 33 29.60 -0.72 -3.91
C ALA A 33 29.68 0.12 -5.20
N PRO A 34 30.88 0.50 -5.64
CA PRO A 34 31.03 1.13 -6.94
C PRO A 34 30.44 0.24 -8.04
N PRO A 35 29.87 0.81 -9.12
CA PRO A 35 29.44 0.04 -10.29
C PRO A 35 30.57 -0.87 -10.80
N THR A 36 30.21 -2.07 -11.24
CA THR A 36 31.18 -3.05 -11.77
C THR A 36 31.91 -2.51 -12.99
N ASP A 37 31.18 -1.81 -13.86
CA ASP A 37 31.71 -1.19 -15.07
C ASP A 37 31.47 0.32 -15.01
N PRO A 38 32.52 1.16 -15.18
CA PRO A 38 32.41 2.62 -15.05
C PRO A 38 31.65 3.28 -16.21
N ASP A 39 31.64 2.64 -17.39
CA ASP A 39 31.03 3.18 -18.61
C ASP A 39 29.58 2.71 -18.80
N GLU A 40 29.17 1.63 -18.14
CA GLU A 40 27.80 1.13 -18.20
C GLU A 40 26.96 1.71 -17.07
N GLN A 41 26.00 2.57 -17.40
CA GLN A 41 24.99 3.02 -16.45
C GLN A 41 23.78 2.06 -16.48
N PRO A 42 23.56 1.24 -15.43
CA PRO A 42 22.45 0.30 -15.43
C PRO A 42 21.10 1.04 -15.39
N VAL A 43 20.17 0.59 -16.25
CA VAL A 43 18.80 1.12 -16.25
C VAL A 43 18.12 0.86 -14.89
N PRO A 44 17.45 1.86 -14.29
CA PRO A 44 16.76 1.68 -13.01
C PRO A 44 15.74 0.53 -13.01
N ARG A 45 15.70 -0.24 -11.92
CA ARG A 45 14.80 -1.42 -11.77
C ARG A 45 13.32 -1.10 -11.95
N SER A 46 12.90 0.12 -11.61
CA SER A 46 11.53 0.60 -11.82
C SER A 46 11.18 0.61 -13.31
N LEU A 47 12.08 1.11 -14.17
CA LEU A 47 11.93 1.10 -15.62
C LEU A 47 11.97 -0.32 -16.18
N SER A 48 12.93 -1.14 -15.75
CA SER A 48 13.02 -2.54 -16.22
C SER A 48 11.75 -3.34 -15.90
N ARG A 49 11.09 -3.07 -14.75
CA ARG A 49 9.82 -3.72 -14.38
C ARG A 49 8.65 -3.33 -15.29
N LEU A 50 8.61 -2.11 -15.80
CA LEU A 50 7.56 -1.67 -16.72
C LEU A 50 7.65 -2.43 -18.05
N PHE A 51 8.86 -2.64 -18.57
CA PHE A 51 9.09 -3.36 -19.83
C PHE A 51 9.10 -4.89 -19.67
N ALA A 52 9.28 -5.40 -18.44
CA ALA A 52 9.31 -6.84 -18.17
C ALA A 52 8.02 -7.59 -18.55
N PHE A 53 6.90 -6.88 -18.75
CA PHE A 53 5.64 -7.50 -19.20
C PHE A 53 5.58 -7.69 -20.72
N GLN A 54 6.22 -6.81 -21.49
CA GLN A 54 6.20 -6.86 -22.96
C GLN A 54 6.96 -8.07 -23.50
N ASN A 55 7.96 -8.57 -22.75
CA ASN A 55 8.77 -9.72 -23.15
C ASN A 55 8.21 -11.08 -22.69
N LYS A 56 7.12 -11.11 -21.89
CA LYS A 56 6.54 -12.36 -21.39
C LYS A 56 5.75 -13.13 -22.46
N ASP A 57 5.24 -12.43 -23.46
CA ASP A 57 4.45 -13.04 -24.53
C ASP A 57 5.32 -13.82 -25.53
N LYS A 58 6.65 -13.61 -25.52
CA LYS A 58 7.61 -14.33 -26.38
C LYS A 58 8.16 -15.62 -25.76
N VAL A 59 7.96 -15.86 -24.46
CA VAL A 59 8.47 -17.07 -23.79
C VAL A 59 7.34 -18.04 -23.52
N VAL A 60 6.98 -18.83 -24.53
CA VAL A 60 6.09 -19.98 -24.40
C VAL A 60 6.74 -20.99 -23.47
N LYS A 61 6.39 -20.95 -22.17
CA LYS A 61 6.83 -21.97 -21.21
C LYS A 61 6.18 -23.30 -21.58
N LYS A 62 6.93 -24.18 -22.25
CA LYS A 62 6.57 -25.58 -22.47
C LYS A 62 6.32 -26.23 -21.10
N LYS A 63 5.05 -26.49 -20.77
CA LYS A 63 4.68 -27.25 -19.58
C LYS A 63 5.23 -28.67 -19.72
N LYS A 64 6.22 -29.04 -18.90
CA LYS A 64 6.67 -30.44 -18.81
C LYS A 64 5.50 -31.30 -18.32
N LYS A 65 5.04 -32.22 -19.16
CA LYS A 65 4.06 -33.26 -18.77
C LYS A 65 4.70 -34.11 -17.67
N LYS A 66 4.11 -34.15 -16.49
CA LYS A 66 4.48 -35.12 -15.45
C LYS A 66 3.97 -36.49 -15.89
N HIS A 67 4.86 -37.47 -15.96
CA HIS A 67 4.51 -38.87 -16.18
C HIS A 67 3.76 -39.38 -14.94
N ILE A 68 2.51 -39.78 -15.12
CA ILE A 68 1.71 -40.47 -14.10
C ILE A 68 1.92 -41.97 -14.35
N PRO A 69 2.53 -42.74 -13.44
CA PRO A 69 2.62 -44.17 -13.62
C PRO A 69 1.24 -44.81 -13.45
N THR A 70 0.82 -45.53 -14.48
CA THR A 70 -0.32 -46.43 -14.50
C THR A 70 0.03 -47.68 -13.70
N ASN A 71 -0.35 -47.72 -12.43
CA ASN A 71 -0.56 -48.96 -11.69
C ASN A 71 -1.76 -48.73 -10.77
N LEU A 72 -2.95 -48.96 -11.33
CA LEU A 72 -4.14 -49.26 -10.53
C LEU A 72 -3.90 -50.67 -9.98
N GLU A 73 -3.72 -50.81 -8.66
CA GLU A 73 -4.36 -51.88 -7.86
C GLU A 73 -3.92 -51.96 -6.39
N THR A 74 -2.90 -51.22 -5.93
CA THR A 74 -2.42 -51.39 -4.53
C THR A 74 -2.37 -50.10 -3.69
N ILE A 75 -3.44 -49.29 -3.72
CA ILE A 75 -3.59 -48.14 -2.81
C ILE A 75 -4.97 -48.19 -2.12
N GLN A 76 -5.23 -49.24 -1.33
CA GLN A 76 -6.42 -49.30 -0.46
C GLN A 76 -6.12 -49.97 0.89
N LYS A 77 -5.13 -49.49 1.63
CA LYS A 77 -5.00 -49.79 3.07
C LYS A 77 -4.36 -48.59 3.76
N GLY A 78 -5.14 -47.56 4.11
CA GLY A 78 -4.63 -46.51 5.01
C GLY A 78 -5.25 -45.12 4.91
N VAL A 79 -6.13 -44.87 3.94
CA VAL A 79 -6.89 -43.61 3.90
C VAL A 79 -8.31 -43.96 4.30
N GLY A 80 -8.78 -43.40 5.42
CA GLY A 80 -10.12 -43.64 5.96
C GLY A 80 -11.20 -43.52 4.90
N ASP A 81 -12.34 -44.17 5.15
CA ASP A 81 -13.47 -44.34 4.23
C ASP A 81 -13.98 -43.03 3.63
N ASN A 82 -13.29 -42.52 2.62
CA ASN A 82 -13.71 -41.35 1.88
C ASN A 82 -14.75 -41.80 0.85
N PRO A 83 -16.03 -41.38 0.95
CA PRO A 83 -17.08 -41.83 0.06
C PRO A 83 -16.76 -41.50 -1.41
N ILE A 84 -15.93 -40.49 -1.68
CA ILE A 84 -15.49 -40.13 -3.03
C ILE A 84 -14.63 -41.24 -3.67
N SER A 85 -13.77 -41.90 -2.90
CA SER A 85 -12.89 -42.95 -3.42
C SER A 85 -13.63 -44.22 -3.85
N ARG A 86 -14.88 -44.41 -3.38
CA ARG A 86 -15.74 -45.54 -3.74
C ARG A 86 -16.60 -45.25 -4.97
N LEU A 87 -16.70 -44.00 -5.42
CA LEU A 87 -17.51 -43.62 -6.58
C LEU A 87 -16.92 -44.20 -7.87
N ARG A 88 -17.65 -45.15 -8.47
CA ARG A 88 -17.36 -45.68 -9.81
C ARG A 88 -18.32 -45.10 -10.84
N LYS A 89 -17.86 -45.01 -12.09
CA LYS A 89 -18.69 -44.61 -13.24
C LYS A 89 -19.84 -45.60 -13.39
N LEU A 90 -21.07 -45.10 -13.49
CA LEU A 90 -22.25 -45.96 -13.67
C LEU A 90 -22.35 -46.40 -15.14
N PRO A 91 -22.95 -47.58 -15.42
CA PRO A 91 -23.21 -48.00 -16.80
C PRO A 91 -24.12 -46.95 -17.49
N GLY A 92 -23.72 -46.49 -18.67
CA GLY A 92 -24.45 -45.47 -19.44
C GLY A 92 -24.18 -44.01 -19.04
N GLU A 93 -23.39 -43.76 -18.00
CA GLU A 93 -23.07 -42.39 -17.58
C GLU A 93 -22.05 -41.74 -18.54
N SER A 94 -22.27 -40.48 -18.91
CA SER A 94 -21.25 -39.71 -19.62
C SER A 94 -20.08 -39.37 -18.68
N GLY A 95 -18.86 -39.18 -19.22
CA GLY A 95 -17.71 -38.76 -18.40
C GLY A 95 -17.97 -37.45 -17.63
N ARG A 96 -18.80 -36.56 -18.21
CA ARG A 96 -19.25 -35.34 -17.55
C ARG A 96 -20.19 -35.63 -16.38
N GLY A 97 -21.13 -36.56 -16.51
CA GLY A 97 -22.02 -36.99 -15.43
C GLY A 97 -21.24 -37.49 -14.21
N PHE A 98 -20.23 -38.33 -14.45
CA PHE A 98 -19.37 -38.86 -13.40
C PHE A 98 -18.62 -37.74 -12.65
N SER A 99 -18.06 -36.78 -13.40
CA SER A 99 -17.35 -35.64 -12.81
C SER A 99 -18.26 -34.75 -11.95
N LEU A 100 -19.52 -34.54 -12.37
CA LEU A 100 -20.49 -33.75 -11.62
C LEU A 100 -20.86 -34.44 -10.30
N ARG A 101 -21.01 -35.76 -10.33
CA ARG A 101 -21.30 -36.60 -9.16
C ARG A 101 -20.16 -36.64 -8.14
N ILE A 102 -18.91 -36.69 -8.62
CA ILE A 102 -17.73 -36.52 -7.75
C ILE A 102 -17.75 -35.13 -7.11
N ASN A 103 -17.96 -34.08 -7.89
CA ASN A 103 -17.94 -32.70 -7.39
C ASN A 103 -19.10 -32.41 -6.41
N SER A 104 -20.27 -33.01 -6.60
CA SER A 104 -21.38 -32.91 -5.64
C SER A 104 -21.06 -33.64 -4.33
N ALA A 105 -20.47 -34.83 -4.40
CA ALA A 105 -20.04 -35.56 -3.21
C ALA A 105 -18.95 -34.81 -2.43
N ILE A 106 -18.00 -34.18 -3.13
CA ILE A 106 -16.99 -33.29 -2.52
C ILE A 106 -17.65 -32.12 -1.79
N ARG A 107 -18.65 -31.47 -2.41
CA ARG A 107 -19.37 -30.38 -1.76
C ARG A 107 -20.14 -30.84 -0.53
N ALA A 108 -20.84 -31.97 -0.60
CA ALA A 108 -21.56 -32.52 0.55
C ALA A 108 -20.63 -32.88 1.73
N LEU A 109 -19.37 -33.26 1.46
CA LEU A 109 -18.38 -33.47 2.51
C LEU A 109 -17.80 -32.18 3.11
N HIS A 110 -17.70 -31.12 2.31
CA HIS A 110 -17.11 -29.85 2.74
C HIS A 110 -18.11 -28.88 3.35
N ASP A 111 -19.36 -28.98 2.91
CA ASP A 111 -20.51 -28.23 3.41
C ASP A 111 -21.46 -29.26 4.06
N PRO A 112 -21.15 -29.80 5.26
CA PRO A 112 -22.14 -30.53 6.01
C PRO A 112 -23.28 -29.56 6.25
N ILE A 113 -24.43 -29.84 5.69
CA ILE A 113 -25.57 -28.95 5.79
C ILE A 113 -25.89 -28.85 7.29
N ASP A 114 -25.76 -27.64 7.83
CA ASP A 114 -26.35 -27.21 9.11
C ASP A 114 -27.88 -27.33 8.98
N GLN A 115 -28.40 -28.55 9.02
CA GLN A 115 -29.82 -28.86 8.86
C GLN A 115 -30.42 -29.60 10.05
N ASP A 116 -29.84 -29.43 11.23
CA ASP A 116 -30.45 -29.91 12.47
C ASP A 116 -30.68 -28.71 13.42
N ASP A 117 -31.96 -28.47 13.71
CA ASP A 117 -32.49 -27.99 15.00
C ASP A 117 -32.43 -26.51 15.40
N TYR A 118 -32.88 -25.55 14.58
CA TYR A 118 -33.42 -24.32 15.18
C TYR A 118 -34.75 -23.89 14.53
N PRO A 119 -35.85 -23.85 15.31
CA PRO A 119 -37.05 -23.15 14.90
C PRO A 119 -36.70 -21.69 14.67
N GLN A 120 -37.08 -21.18 13.50
CA GLN A 120 -37.25 -19.74 13.30
C GLN A 120 -38.24 -19.25 14.33
N ASP A 121 -37.80 -18.37 15.23
CA ASP A 121 -38.57 -17.26 15.81
C ASP A 121 -37.68 -16.54 16.83
N LEU A 122 -36.99 -15.47 16.39
CA LEU A 122 -36.51 -14.41 17.28
C LEU A 122 -36.50 -13.09 16.48
N ASP A 123 -37.67 -12.46 16.47
CA ASP A 123 -37.82 -11.03 16.25
C ASP A 123 -37.21 -10.28 17.44
N GLN A 124 -35.88 -10.17 17.47
CA GLN A 124 -35.18 -9.20 18.28
C GLN A 124 -34.28 -8.39 17.37
N GLU A 125 -34.36 -7.07 17.48
CA GLU A 125 -33.64 -6.07 16.70
C GLU A 125 -32.13 -6.17 16.92
N ASP A 126 -31.52 -7.21 16.35
CA ASP A 126 -30.08 -7.37 16.29
C ASP A 126 -29.54 -6.43 15.21
N ALA A 127 -28.75 -5.43 15.60
CA ALA A 127 -27.96 -4.60 14.67
C ALA A 127 -27.05 -5.43 13.72
N LYS A 128 -26.83 -6.72 14.05
CA LYS A 128 -26.16 -7.72 13.21
C LYS A 128 -27.08 -8.28 12.11
N GLY A 129 -28.37 -8.37 12.39
CA GLY A 129 -29.45 -8.70 11.46
C GLY A 129 -29.62 -7.63 10.38
N GLU A 130 -29.65 -6.35 10.75
CA GLU A 130 -29.70 -5.24 9.77
C GLU A 130 -28.51 -5.27 8.81
N ARG A 131 -27.29 -5.47 9.33
CA ARG A 131 -26.09 -5.63 8.49
C ARG A 131 -26.15 -6.87 7.59
N MET A 132 -26.80 -7.95 8.04
CA MET A 132 -27.05 -9.12 7.21
C MET A 132 -28.15 -8.88 6.17
N VAL A 133 -29.17 -8.09 6.48
CA VAL A 133 -30.22 -7.66 5.54
C VAL A 133 -29.60 -6.77 4.46
N ASP A 134 -28.77 -5.80 4.82
CA ASP A 134 -28.01 -4.97 3.87
C ASP A 134 -27.08 -5.80 2.99
N GLN A 135 -26.42 -6.81 3.57
CA GLN A 135 -25.55 -7.70 2.81
C GLN A 135 -26.36 -8.64 1.91
N ARG A 136 -27.54 -9.11 2.33
CA ARG A 136 -28.50 -9.87 1.52
C ARG A 136 -29.09 -8.99 0.41
N GLU A 137 -29.42 -7.73 0.67
CA GLU A 137 -29.85 -6.76 -0.34
C GLU A 137 -28.75 -6.53 -1.38
N ARG A 138 -27.50 -6.31 -0.94
CA ARG A 138 -26.35 -6.19 -1.85
C ARG A 138 -26.17 -7.44 -2.72
N ARG A 139 -26.38 -8.64 -2.15
CA ARG A 139 -26.34 -9.91 -2.90
C ARG A 139 -27.53 -10.05 -3.85
N LYS A 140 -28.74 -9.67 -3.43
CA LYS A 140 -29.95 -9.64 -4.27
C LYS A 140 -29.84 -8.64 -5.42
N ARG A 141 -29.25 -7.45 -5.23
CA ARG A 141 -28.95 -6.48 -6.31
C ARG A 141 -27.92 -7.03 -7.30
N LYS A 142 -26.93 -7.80 -6.83
CA LYS A 142 -25.98 -8.53 -7.70
C LYS A 142 -26.64 -9.69 -8.46
N GLN A 143 -27.64 -10.36 -7.87
CA GLN A 143 -28.40 -11.42 -8.53
C GLN A 143 -29.49 -10.88 -9.47
N LYS A 144 -30.11 -9.72 -9.19
CA LYS A 144 -31.04 -9.02 -10.10
C LYS A 144 -30.37 -8.56 -11.41
N GLY A 145 -29.04 -8.51 -11.47
CA GLY A 145 -28.30 -8.41 -12.75
C GLY A 145 -28.53 -9.60 -13.70
N LYS A 146 -29.11 -10.70 -13.22
CA LYS A 146 -29.54 -11.88 -14.00
C LYS A 146 -31.06 -12.00 -14.16
N GLN A 147 -31.88 -11.11 -13.59
CA GLN A 147 -33.28 -11.06 -13.99
C GLN A 147 -33.36 -10.41 -15.37
N VAL A 148 -33.99 -11.15 -16.28
CA VAL A 148 -34.40 -10.70 -17.60
C VAL A 148 -35.51 -9.68 -17.36
N ASN A 149 -35.13 -8.42 -17.20
CA ASN A 149 -36.05 -7.35 -17.57
C ASN A 149 -36.08 -7.37 -19.09
N ASP A 150 -37.26 -7.57 -19.67
CA ASP A 150 -37.58 -7.50 -21.10
C ASP A 150 -37.52 -6.06 -21.64
N GLU A 151 -36.58 -5.28 -21.14
CA GLU A 151 -36.19 -4.01 -21.74
C GLU A 151 -34.95 -4.27 -22.58
N PRO A 152 -34.90 -3.77 -23.84
CA PRO A 152 -33.72 -3.93 -24.68
C PRO A 152 -32.52 -3.29 -23.99
N LYS A 153 -31.66 -4.13 -23.39
CA LYS A 153 -30.42 -3.70 -22.74
C LYS A 153 -29.58 -2.97 -23.79
N LEU A 154 -29.44 -1.65 -23.60
CA LEU A 154 -28.64 -0.80 -24.48
C LEU A 154 -27.31 -1.48 -24.82
N THR A 155 -27.01 -1.58 -26.11
CA THR A 155 -25.80 -2.22 -26.61
C THR A 155 -24.57 -1.48 -26.07
N ARG A 156 -23.41 -2.15 -26.01
CA ARG A 156 -22.17 -1.56 -25.49
C ARG A 156 -21.82 -0.24 -26.21
N THR A 157 -22.12 -0.16 -27.50
CA THR A 157 -21.92 1.03 -28.34
C THR A 157 -22.89 2.16 -27.96
N GLN A 158 -24.17 1.85 -27.74
CA GLN A 158 -25.17 2.82 -27.26
C GLN A 158 -24.82 3.38 -25.87
N LYS A 159 -24.37 2.52 -24.93
CA LYS A 159 -23.89 2.96 -23.61
C LYS A 159 -22.68 3.87 -23.69
N LEU A 160 -21.75 3.57 -24.60
CA LEU A 160 -20.59 4.43 -24.87
C LEU A 160 -21.01 5.78 -25.47
N ALA A 161 -21.98 5.78 -26.38
CA ALA A 161 -22.51 6.99 -26.98
C ALA A 161 -23.20 7.89 -25.94
N LEU A 162 -24.05 7.33 -25.08
CA LEU A 162 -24.70 8.06 -23.99
C LEU A 162 -23.67 8.62 -22.99
N LYS A 163 -22.65 7.84 -22.64
CA LYS A 163 -21.57 8.33 -21.76
C LYS A 163 -20.77 9.47 -22.41
N LYS A 164 -20.53 9.41 -23.71
CA LYS A 164 -19.86 10.48 -24.47
C LYS A 164 -20.76 11.73 -24.55
N LYS A 165 -22.07 11.58 -24.76
CA LYS A 165 -23.03 12.69 -24.75
C LYS A 165 -23.09 13.37 -23.38
N ALA A 166 -23.29 12.61 -22.32
CA ALA A 166 -23.29 13.14 -20.94
C ALA A 166 -21.98 13.83 -20.56
N LYS A 167 -20.83 13.35 -21.07
CA LYS A 167 -19.54 14.02 -20.85
C LYS A 167 -19.44 15.33 -21.62
N LYS A 168 -20.02 15.42 -22.82
CA LYS A 168 -20.07 16.64 -23.63
C LYS A 168 -21.03 17.67 -23.02
N GLU A 169 -22.21 17.25 -22.57
CA GLU A 169 -23.19 18.11 -21.91
C GLU A 169 -22.61 18.71 -20.62
N LYS A 170 -21.97 17.90 -19.77
CA LYS A 170 -21.28 18.42 -18.58
C LYS A 170 -20.13 19.36 -18.90
N ALA A 171 -19.37 19.08 -19.97
CA ALA A 171 -18.29 19.97 -20.38
C ALA A 171 -18.83 21.30 -20.91
N ALA A 172 -19.96 21.28 -21.64
CA ALA A 172 -20.65 22.48 -22.11
C ALA A 172 -21.23 23.29 -20.94
N GLU A 173 -21.85 22.64 -19.95
CA GLU A 173 -22.34 23.29 -18.72
C GLU A 173 -21.19 23.89 -17.90
N GLU A 174 -20.06 23.19 -17.78
CA GLU A 174 -18.85 23.74 -17.15
C GLU A 174 -18.18 24.86 -17.96
N GLU A 175 -18.41 24.96 -19.28
CA GLU A 175 -17.95 26.06 -20.13
C GLU A 175 -18.87 27.27 -20.01
N GLU A 176 -20.19 27.05 -19.94
CA GLU A 176 -21.20 28.08 -19.69
C GLU A 176 -21.02 28.74 -18.31
N ILE A 177 -20.69 27.96 -17.27
CA ILE A 177 -20.38 28.46 -15.93
C ILE A 177 -19.04 29.25 -15.88
N LYS A 178 -18.14 29.06 -16.85
CA LYS A 178 -16.84 29.75 -16.91
C LYS A 178 -16.90 31.11 -17.58
N GLU A 179 -18.03 31.49 -18.18
CA GLU A 179 -18.21 32.88 -18.59
C GLU A 179 -18.21 33.75 -17.32
N VAL A 180 -17.09 34.43 -17.08
CA VAL A 180 -16.90 35.31 -15.93
C VAL A 180 -17.84 36.50 -16.13
N VAL A 181 -19.03 36.42 -15.53
CA VAL A 181 -19.97 37.52 -15.47
C VAL A 181 -19.43 38.53 -14.45
N TYR A 182 -19.03 39.69 -14.95
CA TYR A 182 -18.62 40.80 -14.09
C TYR A 182 -19.86 41.61 -13.71
N GLU A 183 -20.07 41.79 -12.41
CA GLU A 183 -21.04 42.75 -11.91
C GLU A 183 -20.43 44.16 -11.97
N HIS A 184 -21.17 45.12 -12.52
CA HIS A 184 -20.78 46.52 -12.50
C HIS A 184 -21.20 47.15 -11.17
N VAL A 185 -20.23 47.59 -10.38
CA VAL A 185 -20.45 48.20 -9.05
C VAL A 185 -20.26 49.70 -9.15
N GLY A 186 -21.27 50.47 -8.70
CA GLY A 186 -21.26 51.94 -8.76
C GLY A 186 -20.37 52.57 -7.67
N PHE A 187 -19.98 53.83 -7.88
CA PHE A 187 -19.21 54.56 -6.87
C PHE A 187 -20.11 54.89 -5.67
N GLY A 188 -19.78 54.32 -4.51
CA GLY A 188 -20.57 54.44 -3.28
C GLY A 188 -21.21 53.13 -2.81
N ASP A 189 -21.20 52.08 -3.64
CA ASP A 189 -21.69 50.75 -3.25
C ASP A 189 -20.69 50.04 -2.32
N ILE A 190 -21.20 49.47 -1.23
CA ILE A 190 -20.41 48.70 -0.26
C ILE A 190 -20.43 47.22 -0.69
N THR A 191 -19.33 46.73 -1.23
CA THR A 191 -19.18 45.30 -1.57
C THR A 191 -18.88 44.46 -0.33
N HIS A 192 -19.59 43.33 -0.15
CA HIS A 192 -19.27 42.38 0.91
C HIS A 192 -17.92 41.69 0.64
N ALA A 193 -17.10 41.57 1.70
CA ALA A 193 -15.87 40.78 1.64
C ALA A 193 -16.20 39.30 1.35
N PRO A 194 -15.35 38.59 0.57
CA PRO A 194 -15.57 37.18 0.30
C PRO A 194 -15.61 36.36 1.60
N PRO A 195 -16.35 35.25 1.63
CA PRO A 195 -16.47 34.42 2.82
C PRO A 195 -15.11 33.86 3.23
N ASN A 196 -14.83 33.91 4.54
CA ASN A 196 -13.61 33.34 5.09
C ASN A 196 -13.66 31.81 5.04
N LEU A 197 -12.72 31.19 4.30
CA LEU A 197 -12.57 29.74 4.24
C LEU A 197 -12.02 29.22 5.58
N THR A 198 -12.91 28.70 6.44
CA THR A 198 -12.55 28.08 7.72
C THR A 198 -11.92 26.68 7.59
N VAL A 199 -11.97 26.10 6.39
CA VAL A 199 -11.43 24.76 6.13
C VAL A 199 -9.93 24.84 5.86
N ARG A 200 -9.13 24.42 6.85
CA ARG A 200 -7.69 24.20 6.65
C ARG A 200 -7.49 23.04 5.65
N PRO A 201 -6.63 23.17 4.63
CA PRO A 201 -6.36 22.08 3.70
C PRO A 201 -5.82 20.88 4.48
N LYS A 202 -6.43 19.70 4.27
CA LYS A 202 -6.11 18.40 4.92
C LYS A 202 -4.62 18.00 4.93
N MET A 203 -3.80 18.67 4.14
CA MET A 203 -2.40 18.35 3.89
C MET A 203 -1.40 19.31 4.56
N ARG A 204 -1.83 20.43 5.17
CA ARG A 204 -0.89 21.49 5.62
C ARG A 204 -1.07 21.99 7.06
N GLY A 205 -1.64 21.18 7.94
CA GLY A 205 -1.87 21.58 9.33
C GLY A 205 -1.77 20.44 10.32
N GLN A 206 -0.54 20.06 10.68
CA GLN A 206 -0.27 19.61 12.05
C GLN A 206 0.99 20.32 12.49
N ASP A 207 0.82 21.22 13.47
CA ASP A 207 1.90 21.90 14.16
C ASP A 207 2.87 20.85 14.73
N PRO A 208 4.19 21.10 14.72
CA PRO A 208 5.21 20.14 15.18
C PRO A 208 5.10 19.79 16.68
N THR A 209 4.24 20.49 17.42
CA THR A 209 3.96 20.31 18.85
C THR A 209 2.59 19.67 19.14
N ALA A 210 1.78 19.37 18.12
CA ALA A 210 0.51 18.71 18.36
C ALA A 210 0.74 17.25 18.76
N MET A 211 0.29 16.90 19.97
CA MET A 211 0.28 15.58 20.61
C MET A 211 -0.49 14.55 19.76
N GLY A 212 0.07 14.13 18.65
CA GLY A 212 -0.47 13.14 17.74
C GLY A 212 0.62 12.19 17.28
N ALA A 213 0.28 10.92 17.11
CA ALA A 213 1.22 9.87 16.71
C ALA A 213 1.98 10.26 15.42
N PRO A 214 3.31 10.09 15.37
CA PRO A 214 4.10 10.46 14.21
C PRO A 214 3.67 9.65 12.98
N ARG A 215 3.40 10.34 11.87
CA ARG A 215 3.00 9.69 10.62
C ARG A 215 4.15 8.83 10.09
N PRO A 216 3.88 7.59 9.64
CA PRO A 216 4.89 6.78 8.97
C PRO A 216 5.28 7.47 7.65
N GLY A 217 6.51 8.00 7.58
CA GLY A 217 7.05 8.67 6.40
C GLY A 217 7.57 10.10 6.62
N ARG A 218 7.34 10.72 7.78
CA ARG A 218 8.10 11.90 8.18
C ARG A 218 9.45 11.44 8.71
N LYS A 219 10.48 11.57 7.89
CA LYS A 219 11.87 11.50 8.35
C LYS A 219 12.23 12.90 8.83
N ASP A 220 12.60 13.04 10.09
CA ASP A 220 13.22 14.27 10.56
C ASP A 220 14.51 14.43 9.75
N LEU A 221 14.50 15.40 8.84
CA LEU A 221 15.65 15.68 7.98
C LEU A 221 16.82 16.10 8.87
N LEU A 222 18.03 15.67 8.54
CA LEU A 222 19.24 16.04 9.28
C LEU A 222 19.32 17.57 9.49
N LEU A 223 18.98 18.35 8.46
CA LEU A 223 18.92 19.80 8.54
C LEU A 223 17.88 20.30 9.55
N SER A 224 16.71 19.65 9.62
CA SER A 224 15.70 19.99 10.63
C SER A 224 16.16 19.64 12.04
N SER A 225 16.94 18.57 12.24
CA SER A 225 17.53 18.25 13.55
C SER A 225 18.62 19.25 13.97
N MET A 226 19.40 19.77 13.01
CA MET A 226 20.43 20.78 13.25
C MET A 226 19.84 22.17 13.52
N LEU A 227 18.75 22.52 12.82
CA LEU A 227 18.09 23.82 12.94
C LEU A 227 17.08 23.88 14.10
N SER A 228 16.44 22.76 14.46
CA SER A 228 15.45 22.71 15.54
C SER A 228 16.06 22.70 16.93
N GLY A 229 17.38 22.49 17.04
CA GLY A 229 18.15 22.51 18.27
C GLY A 229 17.58 21.52 19.29
N ASN A 230 18.26 20.38 19.50
CA ASN A 230 17.90 19.42 20.55
C ASN A 230 17.63 20.13 21.89
N LYS A 231 16.35 20.39 22.19
CA LYS A 231 15.91 21.04 23.44
C LYS A 231 16.24 20.21 24.68
N LYS A 232 16.75 18.98 24.50
CA LYS A 232 17.17 18.06 25.56
C LYS A 232 18.61 18.26 26.02
N ASP A 233 19.46 18.98 25.27
CA ASP A 233 20.89 19.14 25.59
C ASP A 233 21.23 20.50 26.20
N SER A 234 20.23 21.27 26.66
CA SER A 234 20.40 22.66 27.09
C SER A 234 21.33 22.85 28.30
N GLN A 235 21.56 21.81 29.11
CA GLN A 235 22.46 21.89 30.27
C GLN A 235 23.90 21.44 29.98
N ALA A 236 24.12 20.51 29.03
CA ALA A 236 25.46 20.05 28.67
C ALA A 236 26.23 21.08 27.81
N ASN A 237 25.52 22.02 27.17
CA ASN A 237 26.10 22.97 26.23
C ASN A 237 26.58 24.30 26.85
N ALA A 238 26.27 24.61 28.11
CA ALA A 238 26.63 25.90 28.71
C ALA A 238 28.16 26.08 28.87
N ALA A 239 28.85 25.01 29.28
CA ALA A 239 30.31 25.02 29.44
C ALA A 239 31.03 25.16 28.09
N ASP A 240 30.55 24.46 27.05
CA ASP A 240 31.08 24.58 25.69
C ASP A 240 30.76 25.94 25.06
N LEU A 241 29.60 26.53 25.36
CA LEU A 241 29.26 27.89 24.94
C LEU A 241 30.23 28.91 25.57
N ALA A 242 30.44 28.82 26.88
CA ALA A 242 31.36 29.70 27.60
C ALA A 242 32.80 29.56 27.11
N ARG A 243 33.23 28.34 26.76
CA ARG A 243 34.55 28.08 26.16
C ARG A 243 34.69 28.72 24.78
N ARG A 244 33.65 28.66 23.95
CA ARG A 244 33.63 29.31 22.62
C ARG A 244 33.60 30.82 22.72
N GLU A 245 32.87 31.38 23.67
CA GLU A 245 32.84 32.83 23.89
C GLU A 245 34.19 33.38 24.35
N ARG A 246 34.87 32.68 25.26
CA ARG A 246 36.25 33.06 25.66
C ARG A 246 37.20 33.05 24.47
N ALA A 247 37.20 31.98 23.68
CA ALA A 247 38.02 31.90 22.48
C ALA A 247 37.72 33.02 21.47
N ARG A 248 36.44 33.40 21.34
CA ARG A 248 36.04 34.54 20.49
C ARG A 248 36.58 35.87 21.02
N LEU A 249 36.50 36.10 22.33
CA LEU A 249 37.00 37.33 22.96
C LEU A 249 38.53 37.45 22.81
N ASP A 250 39.27 36.35 22.99
CA ASP A 250 40.73 36.32 22.83
C ASP A 250 41.13 36.67 21.39
N VAL A 251 40.46 36.10 20.39
CA VAL A 251 40.71 36.41 18.97
C VAL A 251 40.41 37.88 18.66
N VAL A 252 39.32 38.43 19.21
CA VAL A 252 38.96 39.84 19.02
C VAL A 252 39.97 40.77 19.68
N ALA A 253 40.47 40.42 20.87
CA ALA A 253 41.51 41.18 21.56
C ALA A 253 42.81 41.20 20.75
N ALA A 254 43.29 40.02 20.33
CA ALA A 254 44.49 39.88 19.50
C ALA A 254 44.37 40.68 18.18
N TYR A 255 43.20 40.66 17.54
CA TYR A 255 42.97 41.43 16.31
C TYR A 255 43.02 42.94 16.55
N ARG A 256 42.48 43.43 17.68
CA ARG A 256 42.53 44.84 18.06
C ARG A 256 43.95 45.30 18.33
N GLU A 257 44.76 44.47 19.00
CA GLU A 257 46.17 44.74 19.25
C GLU A 257 46.97 44.82 17.94
N LEU A 258 46.78 43.87 17.04
CA LEU A 258 47.42 43.85 15.72
C LEU A 258 47.05 45.12 14.91
N LYS A 259 45.78 45.53 14.94
CA LYS A 259 45.34 46.79 14.32
C LYS A 259 46.00 48.02 14.96
N LYS A 260 46.21 48.03 16.28
CA LYS A 260 46.89 49.11 17.01
C LYS A 260 48.36 49.19 16.62
N GLN A 261 49.06 48.05 16.56
CA GLN A 261 50.45 47.97 16.10
C GLN A 261 50.61 48.51 14.68
N LYS A 262 49.78 48.04 13.74
CA LYS A 262 49.77 48.56 12.35
C LYS A 262 49.55 50.07 12.28
N ARG A 263 48.69 50.64 13.13
CA ARG A 263 48.49 52.10 13.20
C ARG A 263 49.71 52.84 13.73
N MET A 264 50.43 52.30 14.70
CA MET A 264 51.66 52.88 15.25
C MET A 264 52.81 52.79 14.24
N GLU A 265 52.95 51.68 13.52
CA GLU A 265 53.90 51.53 12.41
C GLU A 265 53.65 52.55 11.30
N ILE A 266 52.38 52.77 10.93
CA ILE A 266 52.04 53.79 9.92
C ILE A 266 52.38 55.21 10.42
N LYS A 267 52.16 55.50 11.71
CA LYS A 267 52.49 56.81 12.30
C LYS A 267 53.99 57.05 12.41
N THR A 268 54.77 56.01 12.73
CA THR A 268 56.24 56.10 12.81
C THR A 268 56.88 56.24 11.43
N LYS A 269 56.35 55.58 10.40
CA LYS A 269 56.80 55.73 9.00
C LYS A 269 56.43 57.08 8.35
N LYS A 270 55.54 57.87 8.96
CA LYS A 270 55.10 59.18 8.46
C LYS A 270 55.82 60.37 9.12
N LYS A 271 56.67 60.12 10.10
CA LYS A 271 57.63 61.09 10.64
C LYS A 271 58.98 60.86 9.99
#